data_AF-A0A7H8HG85-F1
#
_entry.id   AF-A0A7H8HG85-F1
#
_cell.length_a   1.000
_cell.length_b   1.000
_cell.length_c   1.000
_cell.angle_alpha   90.00
_cell.angle_beta   90.00
_cell.angle_gamma   90.00
#
_symmetry.space_group_name_H-M   'P 1'
#
loop_
_entity.id
_entity.type
_entity.pdbx_description
1 polymer ?
#
loop_
_entity_poly.entity_id
_entity_poly.type
_entity_poly.pdbx_seq_one_letter_code
_entity_poly.pdbx_strand_id
1 'polypeptide(L)'
;MKIATALLGACLLLTACGNTPTAAPPAQNPSPVTTITSRPVADPAAVRWMDGFCSAVHGYRLRTNQEAEAVQPTPDTFDESQKALSATLGGIAARTGEVVDKLTALPPAPVPLGDTVRQALVTKFTKARDRATEAKNALDRAKQGSVAAQDRAVQAMNQAQRDVDGTYDPVGAVAASPELILASATAPGCKI
;
A
#
# COMPACT_ATOMS: atom_id res chain seq x y z
N MET A 1 44.23 21.39 12.99
CA MET A 1 45.15 21.86 11.93
C MET A 1 44.44 21.61 10.60
N LYS A 2 44.14 22.55 9.70
CA LYS A 2 44.67 23.88 9.39
C LYS A 2 43.53 24.82 8.94
N ILE A 3 43.71 26.10 9.22
CA ILE A 3 42.94 27.25 8.74
C ILE A 3 43.44 27.61 7.33
N ALA A 4 42.58 28.09 6.43
CA ALA A 4 43.00 28.97 5.33
C ALA A 4 41.86 29.87 4.86
N THR A 5 42.03 31.15 5.16
CA THR A 5 41.25 32.31 4.70
C THR A 5 41.85 32.83 3.37
N ALA A 6 41.11 33.74 2.70
CA ALA A 6 41.55 34.80 1.76
C ALA A 6 41.58 34.45 0.25
N LEU A 7 41.29 35.34 -0.72
CA LEU A 7 40.80 36.72 -0.79
C LEU A 7 40.56 37.07 -2.29
N LEU A 8 39.72 38.09 -2.55
CA LEU A 8 39.79 39.10 -3.64
C LEU A 8 39.40 38.75 -5.09
N GLY A 9 38.47 39.55 -5.65
CA GLY A 9 38.45 39.86 -7.07
C GLY A 9 37.28 40.68 -7.60
N ALA A 10 37.54 41.98 -7.80
CA ALA A 10 37.01 42.88 -8.86
C ALA A 10 35.79 43.77 -8.58
N CYS A 11 36.14 45.06 -8.39
CA CYS A 11 35.31 46.25 -8.46
C CYS A 11 34.64 46.46 -9.82
N LEU A 12 33.40 46.97 -9.81
CA LEU A 12 32.91 47.87 -10.86
C LEU A 12 32.20 49.05 -10.17
N LEU A 13 32.87 50.20 -10.21
CA LEU A 13 32.34 51.51 -9.86
C LEU A 13 31.48 52.01 -11.03
N LEU A 14 30.23 52.34 -10.77
CA LEU A 14 29.41 53.16 -11.67
C LEU A 14 28.91 54.38 -10.88
N THR A 15 29.43 55.52 -11.30
CA THR A 15 29.02 56.88 -10.92
C THR A 15 27.64 57.20 -11.50
N ALA A 16 26.72 57.75 -10.70
CA ALA A 16 25.61 58.55 -11.21
C ALA A 16 25.17 59.60 -10.17
N CYS A 17 24.96 60.81 -10.68
CA CYS A 17 24.83 62.07 -9.98
C CYS A 17 23.50 62.24 -9.22
N GLY A 18 23.53 63.23 -8.31
CA GLY A 18 22.53 63.52 -7.30
C GLY A 18 21.12 63.79 -7.81
N ASN A 19 20.17 63.47 -6.93
CA ASN A 19 18.85 64.06 -6.86
C ASN A 19 18.51 64.29 -5.38
N THR A 20 17.87 65.42 -5.12
CA THR A 20 17.48 65.99 -3.82
C THR A 20 16.65 65.03 -2.95
N PRO A 21 16.75 65.09 -1.60
CA PRO A 21 15.89 64.30 -0.72
C PRO A 21 14.44 64.80 -0.82
N THR A 22 13.59 64.04 -1.49
CA THR A 22 12.13 64.15 -1.33
C THR A 22 11.79 63.57 0.05
N ALA A 23 11.09 64.35 0.86
CA ALA A 23 10.61 63.93 2.18
C ALA A 23 9.85 62.59 2.07
N ALA A 24 10.26 61.62 2.89
CA ALA A 24 9.62 60.31 2.96
C ALA A 24 8.15 60.47 3.42
N PRO A 25 7.19 59.77 2.78
CA PRO A 25 5.85 59.64 3.32
C PRO A 25 5.89 58.98 4.71
N PRO A 26 4.96 59.31 5.63
CA PRO A 26 4.92 58.71 6.95
C PRO A 26 4.87 57.18 6.85
N ALA A 27 5.71 56.52 7.64
CA ALA A 27 5.79 55.07 7.73
C ALA A 27 4.39 54.50 8.05
N GLN A 28 3.81 53.80 7.07
CA GLN A 28 2.65 52.95 7.31
C GLN A 28 3.15 51.77 8.13
N ASN A 29 2.69 51.68 9.38
CA ASN A 29 2.90 50.50 10.22
C ASN A 29 2.45 49.26 9.43
N PRO A 30 3.32 48.26 9.19
CA PRO A 30 2.88 47.04 8.55
C PRO A 30 1.84 46.38 9.46
N SER A 31 0.63 46.20 8.95
CA SER A 31 -0.39 45.39 9.61
C SER A 31 0.21 44.03 9.96
N PRO A 32 -0.07 43.47 11.15
CA PRO A 32 0.45 42.17 11.52
C PRO A 32 -0.04 41.13 10.51
N VAL A 33 0.90 40.58 9.72
CA VAL A 33 0.63 39.43 8.87
C VAL A 33 0.26 38.28 9.81
N THR A 34 -1.03 37.96 9.86
CA THR A 34 -1.51 36.78 10.56
C THR A 34 -1.10 35.58 9.71
N THR A 35 0.05 34.99 10.01
CA THR A 35 0.44 33.68 9.45
C THR A 35 -0.50 32.63 10.02
N ILE A 36 -1.60 32.35 9.30
CA ILE A 36 -2.41 31.18 9.57
C ILE A 36 -1.59 29.96 9.13
N THR A 37 -0.81 29.40 10.05
CA THR A 37 -0.14 28.11 9.85
C THR A 37 -1.16 26.99 10.09
N SER A 38 -2.18 26.89 9.25
CA SER A 38 -3.08 25.73 9.28
C SER A 38 -2.31 24.52 8.81
N ARG A 39 -2.19 23.50 9.67
CA ARG A 39 -1.67 22.20 9.24
C ARG A 39 -2.55 21.66 8.10
N PRO A 40 -1.98 21.02 7.08
CA PRO A 40 -2.80 20.35 6.08
C PRO A 40 -3.65 19.28 6.76
N VAL A 41 -4.97 19.35 6.52
CA VAL A 41 -5.96 18.39 7.00
C VAL A 41 -6.35 17.51 5.81
N ALA A 42 -6.35 16.19 6.00
CA ALA A 42 -6.77 15.26 4.97
C ALA A 42 -8.25 15.46 4.61
N ASP A 43 -8.58 15.32 3.33
CA ASP A 43 -9.98 15.22 2.89
C ASP A 43 -10.66 14.02 3.58
N PRO A 44 -11.79 14.22 4.29
CA PRO A 44 -12.54 13.13 4.90
C PRO A 44 -12.92 11.99 3.95
N ALA A 45 -13.14 12.27 2.65
CA ALA A 45 -13.40 11.22 1.67
C ALA A 45 -12.14 10.36 1.43
N ALA A 46 -10.97 10.98 1.32
CA ALA A 46 -9.70 10.27 1.19
C ALA A 46 -9.39 9.44 2.45
N VAL A 47 -9.69 9.96 3.64
CA VAL A 47 -9.52 9.21 4.91
C VAL A 47 -10.39 7.95 4.92
N ARG A 48 -11.68 8.06 4.59
CA ARG A 48 -12.59 6.90 4.53
C ARG A 48 -12.18 5.89 3.46
N TRP A 49 -11.69 6.37 2.32
CA TRP A 49 -11.22 5.48 1.26
C TRP A 49 -9.96 4.71 1.70
N MET A 50 -8.98 5.40 2.28
CA MET A 50 -7.76 4.77 2.82
C MET A 50 -8.07 3.81 3.96
N ASP A 51 -9.04 4.12 4.83
CA ASP A 51 -9.50 3.24 5.89
C ASP A 51 -9.97 1.88 5.34
N GLY A 52 -10.86 1.90 4.35
CA GLY A 52 -11.33 0.67 3.70
C GLY A 52 -10.24 -0.06 2.92
N PHE A 53 -9.40 0.68 2.19
CA PHE A 53 -8.29 0.13 1.41
C PHE A 53 -7.26 -0.59 2.29
N CYS A 54 -6.77 0.08 3.34
CA CYS A 54 -5.83 -0.53 4.29
C CYS A 54 -6.47 -1.69 5.05
N SER A 55 -7.73 -1.57 5.49
CA SER A 55 -8.44 -2.65 6.20
C SER A 55 -8.56 -3.92 5.36
N ALA A 56 -8.81 -3.79 4.05
CA ALA A 56 -8.86 -4.94 3.16
C ALA A 56 -7.52 -5.70 3.12
N VAL A 57 -6.42 -4.97 2.94
CA VAL A 57 -5.07 -5.55 2.85
C VAL A 57 -4.56 -6.05 4.21
N HIS A 58 -4.81 -5.34 5.30
CA HIS A 58 -4.44 -5.79 6.64
C HIS A 58 -5.26 -7.00 7.08
N GLY A 59 -6.55 -7.08 6.73
CA GLY A 59 -7.37 -8.25 6.98
C GLY A 59 -6.79 -9.52 6.34
N TYR A 60 -6.29 -9.41 5.10
CA TYR A 60 -5.57 -10.50 4.45
C TYR A 60 -4.34 -10.97 5.24
N ARG A 61 -3.52 -10.02 5.68
CA ARG A 61 -2.30 -10.29 6.45
C ARG A 61 -2.61 -10.98 7.76
N LEU A 62 -3.53 -10.41 8.53
CA LEU A 62 -3.93 -10.94 9.83
C LEU A 62 -4.42 -12.38 9.67
N ARG A 63 -5.33 -12.62 8.72
CA ARG A 63 -5.85 -13.96 8.48
C ARG A 63 -4.78 -14.94 7.99
N THR A 64 -3.88 -14.50 7.11
CA THR A 64 -2.76 -15.33 6.64
C THR A 64 -1.85 -15.75 7.80
N ASN A 65 -1.55 -14.83 8.72
CA ASN A 65 -0.75 -15.12 9.90
C ASN A 65 -1.48 -16.07 10.86
N GLN A 66 -2.77 -15.83 11.14
CA GLN A 66 -3.59 -16.70 11.98
C GLN A 66 -3.66 -18.14 11.44
N GLU A 67 -3.82 -18.29 10.12
CA GLU A 67 -3.83 -19.61 9.47
C GLU A 67 -2.46 -20.31 9.52
N ALA A 68 -1.36 -19.54 9.50
CA ALA A 68 0.00 -20.08 9.61
C ALA A 68 0.38 -20.48 11.06
N GLU A 69 -0.15 -19.76 12.06
CA GLU A 69 0.07 -20.04 13.48
C GLU A 69 -0.79 -21.21 13.99
N ALA A 70 -1.90 -21.50 13.31
CA ALA A 70 -2.75 -22.63 13.67
C ALA A 70 -1.98 -23.94 13.55
N VAL A 71 -1.81 -24.64 14.67
CA VAL A 71 -1.21 -25.98 14.70
C VAL A 71 -2.10 -26.92 13.90
N GLN A 72 -1.65 -27.27 12.69
CA GLN A 72 -2.28 -28.31 11.90
C GLN A 72 -1.64 -29.65 12.27
N PRO A 73 -2.43 -30.70 12.52
CA PRO A 73 -1.88 -32.03 12.70
C PRO A 73 -1.06 -32.41 11.46
N THR A 74 0.13 -32.99 11.67
CA THR A 74 0.92 -33.54 10.58
C THR A 74 0.15 -34.70 9.97
N PRO A 75 -0.11 -34.72 8.66
CA PRO A 75 -0.77 -35.84 8.01
C PRO A 75 0.06 -37.12 8.12
N ASP A 76 -0.57 -38.24 8.50
CA ASP A 76 0.10 -39.54 8.62
C ASP A 76 -0.08 -40.40 7.36
N THR A 77 -1.06 -40.04 6.53
CA THR A 77 -1.36 -40.74 5.27
C THR A 77 -1.31 -39.81 4.06
N PHE A 78 -1.21 -40.42 2.88
CA PHE A 78 -1.27 -39.69 1.61
C PHE A 78 -2.60 -38.95 1.43
N ASP A 79 -3.70 -39.56 1.86
CA ASP A 79 -5.04 -38.99 1.70
C ASP A 79 -5.27 -37.80 2.63
N GLU A 80 -4.79 -37.90 3.87
CA GLU A 80 -4.76 -36.78 4.79
C GLU A 80 -3.90 -35.64 4.24
N SER A 81 -2.75 -35.96 3.62
CA SER A 81 -1.89 -34.97 2.97
C SER A 81 -2.61 -34.26 1.82
N GLN A 82 -3.31 -35.02 0.97
CA GLN A 82 -4.12 -34.46 -0.12
C GLN A 82 -5.24 -33.56 0.40
N LYS A 83 -5.95 -34.00 1.45
CA LYS A 83 -7.02 -33.23 2.08
C LYS A 83 -6.49 -31.95 2.73
N ALA A 84 -5.35 -32.01 3.41
CA ALA A 84 -4.70 -30.86 4.01
C ALA A 84 -4.28 -29.84 2.94
N LEU A 85 -3.65 -30.28 1.84
CA LEU A 85 -3.27 -29.42 0.73
C LEU A 85 -4.51 -28.77 0.06
N SER A 86 -5.58 -29.54 -0.12
CA SER A 86 -6.85 -29.03 -0.64
C SER A 86 -7.47 -27.98 0.28
N ALA A 87 -7.43 -28.20 1.60
CA ALA A 87 -7.90 -27.23 2.59
C ALA A 87 -7.06 -25.95 2.55
N THR A 88 -5.73 -26.06 2.49
CA THR A 88 -4.82 -24.92 2.34
C THR A 88 -5.15 -24.10 1.10
N LEU A 89 -5.29 -24.74 -0.07
CA LEU A 89 -5.68 -24.07 -1.32
C LEU A 89 -7.05 -23.39 -1.20
N GLY A 90 -8.02 -24.04 -0.55
CA GLY A 90 -9.32 -23.44 -0.24
C GLY A 90 -9.20 -22.19 0.65
N GLY A 91 -8.34 -22.25 1.67
CA GLY A 91 -8.00 -21.11 2.52
C GLY A 91 -7.43 -19.95 1.71
N ILE A 92 -6.47 -20.22 0.79
CA ILE A 92 -5.89 -19.21 -0.10
C ILE A 92 -6.97 -18.56 -0.96
N ALA A 93 -7.80 -19.36 -1.64
CA ALA A 93 -8.88 -18.87 -2.47
C ALA A 93 -9.86 -18.00 -1.67
N ALA A 94 -10.26 -18.45 -0.48
CA ALA A 94 -11.19 -17.71 0.37
C ALA A 94 -10.62 -16.34 0.79
N ARG A 95 -9.41 -16.29 1.35
CA ARG A 95 -8.84 -15.03 1.85
C ARG A 95 -8.47 -14.05 0.74
N THR A 96 -8.00 -14.54 -0.42
CA THR A 96 -7.73 -13.68 -1.58
C THR A 96 -9.03 -13.16 -2.20
N GLY A 97 -10.08 -13.99 -2.27
CA GLY A 97 -11.42 -13.58 -2.70
C GLY A 97 -12.03 -12.50 -1.82
N GLU A 98 -11.95 -12.65 -0.50
CA GLU A 98 -12.44 -11.66 0.45
C GLU A 98 -11.80 -10.28 0.25
N VAL A 99 -10.50 -10.22 -0.07
CA VAL A 99 -9.81 -8.97 -0.37
C VAL A 99 -10.31 -8.37 -1.67
N VAL A 100 -10.51 -9.18 -2.71
CA VAL A 100 -11.10 -8.72 -3.98
C VAL A 100 -12.47 -8.11 -3.72
N ASP A 101 -13.33 -8.78 -2.97
CA ASP A 101 -14.68 -8.30 -2.65
C ASP A 101 -14.61 -6.97 -1.88
N LYS A 102 -13.77 -6.88 -0.85
CA LYS A 102 -13.59 -5.65 -0.07
C LYS A 102 -13.03 -4.49 -0.89
N LEU A 103 -12.02 -4.74 -1.73
CA LEU A 103 -11.42 -3.71 -2.57
C LEU A 103 -12.39 -3.23 -3.65
N THR A 104 -13.12 -4.14 -4.30
CA THR A 104 -14.10 -3.79 -5.35
C THR A 104 -15.33 -3.09 -4.80
N ALA A 105 -15.68 -3.32 -3.54
CA ALA A 105 -16.76 -2.61 -2.85
C ALA A 105 -16.40 -1.16 -2.46
N LEU A 106 -15.13 -0.75 -2.55
CA LEU A 106 -14.75 0.63 -2.28
C LEU A 106 -15.37 1.57 -3.32
N PRO A 107 -15.85 2.77 -2.91
CA PRO A 107 -16.23 3.79 -3.88
C PRO A 107 -15.03 4.19 -4.75
N PRO A 108 -15.26 4.89 -5.87
CA PRO A 108 -14.18 5.50 -6.63
C PRO A 108 -13.23 6.29 -5.73
N ALA A 109 -11.93 6.17 -5.98
CA ALA A 109 -10.93 6.86 -5.18
C ALA A 109 -11.05 8.37 -5.37
N PRO A 110 -10.99 9.17 -4.30
CA PRO A 110 -10.94 10.63 -4.41
C PRO A 110 -9.69 11.15 -5.14
N VAL A 111 -8.65 10.31 -5.26
CA VAL A 111 -7.40 10.59 -5.98
C VAL A 111 -7.17 9.51 -7.03
N PRO A 112 -6.90 9.83 -8.31
CA PRO A 112 -6.78 8.83 -9.39
C PRO A 112 -5.76 7.72 -9.16
N LEU A 113 -4.68 8.00 -8.43
CA LEU A 113 -3.70 6.99 -8.05
C LEU A 113 -4.34 5.87 -7.21
N GLY A 114 -5.29 6.20 -6.33
CA GLY A 114 -5.98 5.22 -5.49
C GLY A 114 -6.72 4.17 -6.32
N ASP A 115 -7.42 4.58 -7.38
CA ASP A 115 -8.11 3.65 -8.28
C ASP A 115 -7.11 2.76 -9.05
N THR A 116 -5.98 3.35 -9.49
CA THR A 116 -4.90 2.61 -10.18
C THR A 116 -4.32 1.52 -9.29
N VAL A 117 -4.00 1.86 -8.04
CA VAL A 117 -3.43 0.92 -7.07
C VAL A 117 -4.46 -0.13 -6.65
N ARG A 118 -5.71 0.28 -6.39
CA ARG A 118 -6.81 -0.66 -6.11
C ARG A 118 -6.96 -1.68 -7.23
N GLN A 119 -6.99 -1.24 -8.49
CA GLN A 119 -7.14 -2.15 -9.63
C GLN A 119 -5.95 -3.12 -9.76
N ALA A 120 -4.73 -2.64 -9.52
CA ALA A 120 -3.54 -3.49 -9.52
C ALA A 120 -3.61 -4.57 -8.43
N LEU A 121 -4.05 -4.22 -7.21
CA LEU A 121 -4.24 -5.19 -6.13
C LEU A 121 -5.38 -6.17 -6.43
N VAL A 122 -6.54 -5.70 -6.88
CA VAL A 122 -7.66 -6.55 -7.29
C VAL A 122 -7.21 -7.58 -8.33
N THR A 123 -6.41 -7.16 -9.32
CA THR A 123 -5.87 -8.05 -10.36
C THR A 123 -4.96 -9.13 -9.75
N LYS A 124 -4.02 -8.75 -8.87
CA LYS A 124 -3.11 -9.70 -8.20
C LYS A 124 -3.87 -10.70 -7.33
N PHE A 125 -4.77 -10.23 -6.47
CA PHE A 125 -5.55 -11.10 -5.58
C PHE A 125 -6.50 -12.01 -6.36
N THR A 126 -7.13 -11.52 -7.43
CA THR A 126 -7.97 -12.34 -8.33
C THR A 126 -7.16 -13.47 -8.94
N LYS A 127 -5.97 -13.18 -9.49
CA LYS A 127 -5.09 -14.18 -10.09
C LYS A 127 -4.67 -15.27 -9.11
N ALA A 128 -4.38 -14.90 -7.86
CA ALA A 128 -4.06 -15.86 -6.81
C ALA A 128 -5.28 -16.70 -6.38
N ARG A 129 -6.45 -16.06 -6.23
CA ARG A 129 -7.73 -16.73 -5.92
C ARG A 129 -8.05 -17.80 -6.95
N ASP A 130 -8.01 -17.42 -8.22
CA ASP A 130 -8.41 -18.28 -9.33
C ASP A 130 -7.46 -19.46 -9.44
N ARG A 131 -6.13 -19.23 -9.36
CA ARG A 131 -5.16 -20.33 -9.33
C ARG A 131 -5.39 -21.29 -8.17
N ALA A 132 -5.61 -20.78 -6.96
CA ALA A 132 -5.82 -21.62 -5.80
C ALA A 132 -7.11 -22.45 -5.94
N THR A 133 -8.18 -21.84 -6.47
CA THR A 133 -9.46 -22.49 -6.74
C THR A 133 -9.32 -23.59 -7.79
N GLU A 134 -8.65 -23.31 -8.90
CA GLU A 134 -8.41 -24.27 -9.97
C GLU A 134 -7.56 -25.46 -9.49
N ALA A 135 -6.48 -25.19 -8.75
CA ALA A 135 -5.61 -26.21 -8.19
C ALA A 135 -6.34 -27.09 -7.17
N LYS A 136 -7.14 -26.48 -6.29
CA LYS A 136 -8.00 -27.21 -5.35
C LYS A 136 -8.94 -28.16 -6.10
N ASN A 137 -9.66 -27.61 -7.07
CA ASN A 137 -10.62 -28.38 -7.87
C ASN A 137 -9.96 -29.51 -8.66
N ALA A 138 -8.75 -29.30 -9.17
CA ALA A 138 -7.98 -30.33 -9.86
C ALA A 138 -7.49 -31.42 -8.90
N LEU A 139 -7.03 -31.04 -7.70
CA LEU A 139 -6.59 -31.98 -6.66
C LEU A 139 -7.76 -32.81 -6.12
N ASP A 140 -8.91 -32.19 -5.87
CA ASP A 140 -10.11 -32.86 -5.35
C ASP A 140 -10.69 -33.89 -6.32
N ARG A 141 -10.50 -33.68 -7.63
CA ARG A 141 -10.90 -34.63 -8.69
C ARG A 141 -9.83 -35.69 -9.02
N ALA A 142 -8.62 -35.54 -8.48
CA ALA A 142 -7.53 -36.45 -8.81
C ALA A 142 -7.78 -37.84 -8.20
N LYS A 143 -7.22 -38.88 -8.84
CA LYS A 143 -7.20 -40.20 -8.24
C LYS A 143 -6.47 -40.16 -6.90
N GLN A 144 -7.01 -40.88 -5.93
CA GLN A 144 -6.35 -41.14 -4.65
C GLN A 144 -4.93 -41.68 -4.90
N GLY A 145 -3.94 -41.22 -4.13
CA GLY A 145 -2.54 -41.60 -4.33
C GLY A 145 -1.80 -40.88 -5.47
N SER A 146 -2.42 -39.90 -6.15
CA SER A 146 -1.77 -39.24 -7.30
C SER A 146 -0.71 -38.22 -6.88
N VAL A 147 0.54 -38.66 -6.77
CA VAL A 147 1.72 -37.81 -6.49
C VAL A 147 1.79 -36.63 -7.47
N ALA A 148 1.65 -36.89 -8.77
CA ALA A 148 1.69 -35.84 -9.80
C ALA A 148 0.57 -34.79 -9.67
N ALA A 149 -0.57 -35.12 -9.06
CA ALA A 149 -1.61 -34.13 -8.76
C ALA A 149 -1.24 -33.29 -7.54
N GLN A 150 -0.70 -33.92 -6.48
CA GLN A 150 -0.19 -33.20 -5.31
C GLN A 150 0.94 -32.24 -5.69
N ASP A 151 1.92 -32.66 -6.49
CA ASP A 151 3.03 -31.81 -6.92
C ASP A 151 2.54 -30.56 -7.66
N ARG A 152 1.60 -30.73 -8.60
CA ARG A 152 0.99 -29.59 -9.32
C ARG A 152 0.22 -28.68 -8.38
N ALA A 153 -0.49 -29.24 -7.39
CA ALA A 153 -1.20 -28.46 -6.39
C ALA A 153 -0.25 -27.66 -5.49
N VAL A 154 0.88 -28.23 -5.06
CA VAL A 154 1.94 -27.52 -4.32
C VAL A 154 2.55 -26.40 -5.16
N GLN A 155 2.87 -26.66 -6.43
CA GLN A 155 3.40 -25.63 -7.34
C GLN A 155 2.42 -24.47 -7.52
N ALA A 156 1.14 -24.79 -7.69
CA ALA A 156 0.09 -23.79 -7.83
C ALA A 156 -0.12 -22.98 -6.54
N MET A 157 -0.07 -23.63 -5.37
CA MET A 157 -0.09 -22.97 -4.07
C MET A 157 1.05 -21.95 -3.95
N ASN A 158 2.29 -22.37 -4.22
CA ASN A 158 3.47 -21.50 -4.16
C ASN A 158 3.36 -20.33 -5.16
N GLN A 159 2.81 -20.58 -6.35
CA GLN A 159 2.61 -19.51 -7.33
C GLN A 159 1.47 -18.56 -6.95
N ALA A 160 0.42 -19.04 -6.30
CA ALA A 160 -0.65 -18.19 -5.77
C ALA A 160 -0.11 -17.24 -4.69
N GLN A 161 0.79 -17.71 -3.82
CA GLN A 161 1.50 -16.85 -2.87
C GLN A 161 2.35 -15.79 -3.59
N ARG A 162 3.16 -16.20 -4.57
CA ARG A 162 3.99 -15.27 -5.36
C ARG A 162 3.18 -14.19 -6.09
N ASP A 163 1.98 -14.51 -6.54
CA ASP A 163 1.14 -13.55 -7.25
C ASP A 163 0.66 -12.39 -6.38
N VAL A 164 0.62 -12.57 -5.05
CA VAL A 164 0.27 -11.53 -4.07
C VAL A 164 1.50 -10.98 -3.33
N ASP A 165 2.72 -11.35 -3.75
CA ASP A 165 3.92 -10.78 -3.17
C ASP A 165 3.96 -9.25 -3.38
N GLY A 166 4.48 -8.56 -2.36
CA GLY A 166 4.57 -7.11 -2.33
C GLY A 166 3.22 -6.39 -2.18
N THR A 167 2.14 -7.10 -1.84
CA THR A 167 0.82 -6.48 -1.58
C THR A 167 0.59 -6.12 -0.11
N TYR A 168 1.57 -6.42 0.76
CA TYR A 168 1.41 -6.35 2.21
C TYR A 168 1.49 -4.93 2.81
N ASP A 169 2.01 -3.96 2.06
CA ASP A 169 2.13 -2.56 2.49
C ASP A 169 1.14 -1.68 1.69
N PRO A 170 -0.09 -1.48 2.20
CA PRO A 170 -1.07 -0.64 1.51
C PRO A 170 -0.65 0.83 1.48
N VAL A 171 0.09 1.32 2.48
CA VAL A 171 0.52 2.74 2.54
C VAL A 171 1.66 2.99 1.55
N GLY A 172 2.64 2.09 1.49
CA GLY A 172 3.71 2.15 0.50
C GLY A 172 3.20 2.11 -0.94
N ALA A 173 2.11 1.39 -1.20
CA ALA A 173 1.49 1.31 -2.52
C ALA A 173 0.95 2.66 -3.03
N VAL A 174 0.65 3.61 -2.13
CA VAL A 174 0.14 4.95 -2.47
C VAL A 174 1.15 6.07 -2.19
N ALA A 175 2.41 5.75 -1.90
CA ALA A 175 3.44 6.70 -1.49
C ALA A 175 3.70 7.85 -2.48
N ALA A 176 3.33 7.68 -3.75
CA ALA A 176 3.42 8.73 -4.76
C ALA A 176 2.31 9.80 -4.68
N SER A 177 1.30 9.64 -3.81
CA SER A 177 0.26 10.65 -3.54
C SER A 177 0.42 11.22 -2.13
N PRO A 178 0.85 12.48 -1.99
CA PRO A 178 0.86 13.19 -0.72
C PRO A 178 -0.51 13.23 -0.05
N GLU A 179 -1.59 13.35 -0.83
CA GLU A 179 -2.97 13.40 -0.34
C GLU A 179 -3.39 12.08 0.32
N LEU A 180 -3.11 10.95 -0.34
CA LEU A 180 -3.40 9.63 0.21
C LEU A 180 -2.49 9.28 1.39
N ILE A 181 -1.23 9.72 1.38
CA ILE A 181 -0.33 9.57 2.52
C ILE A 181 -0.84 10.36 3.73
N LEU A 182 -1.25 11.61 3.55
CA LEU A 182 -1.85 12.41 4.61
C LEU A 182 -3.14 11.77 5.15
N ALA A 183 -3.98 11.25 4.27
CA ALA A 183 -5.19 10.52 4.66
C ALA A 183 -4.88 9.24 5.46
N SER A 184 -3.89 8.46 5.02
CA SER A 184 -3.48 7.21 5.67
C SER A 184 -3.04 7.40 7.12
N ALA A 185 -2.43 8.55 7.45
CA ALA A 185 -1.95 8.85 8.80
C ALA A 185 -3.07 8.93 9.84
N THR A 186 -4.31 9.16 9.42
CA THR A 186 -5.48 9.29 10.31
C THR A 186 -6.53 8.20 10.11
N ALA A 187 -6.48 7.46 9.00
CA ALA A 187 -7.35 6.33 8.71
C ALA A 187 -7.13 5.16 9.70
N PRO A 188 -8.15 4.75 10.48
CA PRO A 188 -8.02 3.67 11.46
C PRO A 188 -7.50 2.35 10.87
N GLY A 189 -7.99 1.96 9.71
CA GLY A 189 -7.61 0.72 9.01
C GLY A 189 -6.15 0.68 8.56
N CYS A 190 -5.48 1.83 8.47
CA CYS A 190 -4.05 1.92 8.16
C CYS A 190 -3.16 1.80 9.41
N LYS A 191 -3.76 1.75 10.60
CA LYS A 191 -3.04 1.51 11.86
C LYS A 191 -2.92 0.00 12.06
N ILE A 192 -1.72 -0.47 12.36
CA ILE A 192 -1.34 -1.86 12.59
C ILE A 192 -0.55 -1.96 13.89
#